data_AF-A0A0K0G4R1-F1
#
_entry.id   AF-A0A0K0G4R1-F1
#
_cell.length_a   1.000
_cell.length_b   1.000
_cell.length_c   1.000
_cell.angle_alpha   90.00
_cell.angle_beta   90.00
_cell.angle_gamma   90.00
#
_symmetry.space_group_name_H-M   'P 1'
#
loop_
_entity.id
_entity.type
_entity.pdbx_description
1 polymer ?
#
loop_
_entity_poly.entity_id
_entity_poly.type
_entity_poly.pdbx_seq_one_letter_code
_entity_poly.pdbx_strand_id
1 'polypeptide(L)'
;MLSKRDIRAIMLYEFKRGTNAAKTTQQINESFGETLVNAFTVQRWFNKFKEGNKNLENKVRGRLGFVLDNNELQKAVEANPCTTVREFSEALNVSKSTIYNHLKMIKKTEKLNK
;
A
#
# COMPACT_ATOMS: atom_id res chain seq x y z
N MET A 1 -18.04 -15.10 1.19
CA MET A 1 -17.04 -14.77 0.15
C MET A 1 -15.68 -14.68 0.84
N LEU A 2 -14.65 -15.41 0.39
CA LEU A 2 -13.34 -15.35 1.05
C LEU A 2 -12.70 -13.97 0.86
N SER A 3 -12.17 -13.40 1.93
CA SER A 3 -11.35 -12.20 1.82
C SER A 3 -9.98 -12.54 1.22
N LYS A 4 -9.29 -11.53 0.71
CA LYS A 4 -7.90 -11.69 0.24
C LYS A 4 -6.98 -12.22 1.35
N ARG A 5 -7.25 -11.89 2.62
CA ARG A 5 -6.46 -12.36 3.77
C ARG A 5 -6.68 -13.85 3.98
N ASP A 6 -7.91 -14.33 3.89
CA ASP A 6 -8.27 -15.74 4.09
C ASP A 6 -7.61 -16.62 3.03
N ILE A 7 -7.66 -16.19 1.77
CA ILE A 7 -6.99 -16.87 0.66
C ILE A 7 -5.48 -17.01 0.92
N ARG A 8 -4.84 -15.96 1.42
CA ARG A 8 -3.39 -15.98 1.72
C ARG A 8 -3.08 -16.84 2.95
N ALA A 9 -3.98 -16.91 3.92
CA ALA A 9 -3.85 -17.81 5.06
C ALA A 9 -3.87 -19.28 4.59
N ILE A 10 -4.76 -19.62 3.66
CA ILE A 10 -4.82 -20.95 3.03
C ILE A 10 -3.52 -21.23 2.25
N MET A 11 -3.05 -20.27 1.45
CA MET A 11 -1.76 -20.40 0.74
C MET A 11 -0.60 -20.66 1.72
N LEU A 12 -0.56 -19.96 2.87
CA LEU A 12 0.49 -20.16 3.87
C LEU A 12 0.40 -21.53 4.55
N TYR A 13 -0.82 -22.00 4.82
CA TYR A 13 -1.06 -23.34 5.36
C TYR A 13 -0.56 -24.42 4.40
N GLU A 14 -0.93 -24.33 3.13
CA GLU A 14 -0.51 -25.26 2.07
C GLU A 14 1.02 -25.23 1.85
N PHE A 15 1.63 -24.04 1.85
CA PHE A 15 3.08 -23.90 1.81
C PHE A 15 3.77 -24.64 2.97
N LYS A 16 3.25 -24.53 4.21
CA LYS A 16 3.79 -25.26 5.37
C LYS A 16 3.61 -26.76 5.28
N ARG A 17 2.58 -27.24 4.58
CA ARG A 17 2.39 -28.67 4.28
C ARG A 17 3.34 -29.20 3.22
N GLY A 18 4.09 -28.32 2.55
CA GLY A 18 5.00 -28.70 1.46
C GLY A 18 4.29 -29.01 0.15
N THR A 19 3.03 -28.56 -0.03
CA THR A 19 2.37 -28.68 -1.33
C THR A 19 2.96 -27.69 -2.33
N ASN A 20 2.84 -27.99 -3.62
CA ASN A 20 3.33 -27.12 -4.68
C ASN A 20 2.27 -26.09 -5.10
N ALA A 21 2.70 -24.96 -5.67
CA ALA A 21 1.82 -23.84 -6.00
C ALA A 21 0.70 -24.19 -7.00
N ALA A 22 0.97 -25.07 -7.97
CA ALA A 22 -0.03 -25.50 -8.95
C ALA A 22 -1.15 -26.32 -8.29
N LYS A 23 -0.77 -27.29 -7.44
CA LYS A 23 -1.70 -28.11 -6.66
C LYS A 23 -2.53 -27.26 -5.70
N THR A 24 -1.89 -26.32 -5.01
CA THR A 24 -2.59 -25.37 -4.13
C THR A 24 -3.61 -24.52 -4.91
N THR A 25 -3.28 -24.08 -6.12
CA THR A 25 -4.18 -23.29 -6.98
C THR A 25 -5.42 -24.11 -7.36
N GLN A 26 -5.20 -25.36 -7.80
CA GLN A 26 -6.26 -26.29 -8.13
C GLN A 26 -7.18 -26.53 -6.91
N GLN A 27 -6.61 -26.89 -5.77
CA GLN A 27 -7.38 -27.17 -4.55
C GLN A 27 -8.21 -25.97 -4.08
N ILE A 28 -7.66 -24.75 -4.16
CA ILE A 28 -8.39 -23.54 -3.78
C ILE A 28 -9.56 -23.30 -4.74
N ASN A 29 -9.35 -23.42 -6.05
CA ASN A 29 -10.40 -23.18 -7.05
C ASN A 29 -11.48 -24.27 -7.00
N GLU A 30 -11.12 -25.53 -6.74
CA GLU A 30 -12.08 -26.63 -6.55
C GLU A 30 -12.92 -26.46 -5.28
N SER A 31 -12.31 -25.98 -4.19
CA SER A 31 -12.99 -25.91 -2.87
C SER A 31 -13.81 -24.63 -2.68
N PHE A 32 -13.37 -23.51 -3.23
CA PHE A 32 -13.89 -22.18 -2.88
C PHE A 32 -14.46 -21.40 -4.06
N GLY A 33 -14.41 -21.94 -5.28
CA GLY A 33 -14.99 -21.36 -6.48
C GLY A 33 -14.02 -21.38 -7.66
N GLU A 34 -14.55 -21.76 -8.81
CA GLU A 34 -13.79 -21.83 -10.05
C GLU A 34 -13.17 -20.44 -10.34
N THR A 35 -11.85 -20.41 -10.55
CA THR A 35 -11.05 -19.19 -10.83
C THR A 35 -10.81 -18.20 -9.67
N LEU A 36 -11.03 -18.58 -8.41
CA LEU A 36 -10.75 -17.72 -7.24
C LEU A 36 -9.31 -17.19 -7.20
N VAL A 37 -8.33 -18.02 -7.58
CA VAL A 37 -6.90 -17.68 -7.59
C VAL A 37 -6.19 -18.13 -8.86
N ASN A 38 -5.18 -17.34 -9.24
CA ASN A 38 -4.26 -17.64 -10.32
C ASN A 38 -2.97 -18.28 -9.77
N ALA A 39 -2.43 -19.27 -10.47
CA ALA A 39 -1.15 -19.92 -10.17
C ALA A 39 0.01 -18.93 -9.98
N PHE A 40 0.07 -17.87 -10.80
CA PHE A 40 1.08 -16.82 -10.64
C PHE A 40 0.98 -16.11 -9.29
N THR A 41 -0.25 -15.91 -8.79
CA THR A 41 -0.49 -15.30 -7.48
C THR A 41 -0.01 -16.22 -6.37
N VAL A 42 -0.34 -17.52 -6.43
CA VAL A 42 0.12 -18.50 -5.44
C VAL A 42 1.63 -18.62 -5.42
N GLN A 43 2.27 -18.70 -6.58
CA GLN A 43 3.73 -18.79 -6.70
C GLN A 43 4.44 -17.56 -6.09
N ARG A 44 3.91 -16.35 -6.36
CA ARG A 44 4.44 -15.13 -5.76
C ARG A 44 4.36 -15.15 -4.23
N TRP A 45 3.26 -15.64 -3.66
CA TRP A 45 3.11 -15.78 -2.22
C TRP A 45 4.05 -16.85 -1.65
N PHE A 46 4.22 -17.97 -2.34
CA PHE A 46 5.16 -19.01 -1.92
C PHE A 46 6.60 -18.51 -1.90
N ASN A 47 7.03 -17.74 -2.90
CA ASN A 47 8.36 -17.12 -2.88
C ASN A 47 8.52 -16.18 -1.68
N LYS A 48 7.52 -15.36 -1.40
CA LYS A 48 7.49 -14.49 -0.21
C LYS A 48 7.58 -15.29 1.10
N PHE A 49 6.93 -16.45 1.18
CA PHE A 49 7.00 -17.33 2.36
C PHE A 49 8.36 -18.04 2.48
N LYS A 50 9.00 -18.40 1.36
CA LYS A 50 10.38 -18.93 1.34
C LYS A 50 11.38 -17.90 1.85
N GLU A 51 11.17 -16.62 1.55
CA GLU A 51 11.95 -15.49 2.09
C GLU A 51 11.66 -15.21 3.59
N GLY A 52 10.83 -16.03 4.25
CA GLY A 52 10.47 -15.90 5.66
C GLY A 52 9.36 -14.88 5.94
N ASN A 53 8.85 -14.16 4.93
CA ASN A 53 7.84 -13.15 5.10
C ASN A 53 6.42 -13.74 5.15
N LYS A 54 5.94 -14.03 6.35
CA LYS A 54 4.62 -14.60 6.64
C LYS A 54 3.50 -13.55 6.79
N ASN A 55 3.77 -12.27 6.50
CA ASN A 55 2.75 -11.23 6.61
C ASN A 55 1.72 -11.38 5.47
N LEU A 56 0.48 -11.70 5.85
CA LEU A 56 -0.66 -11.91 4.95
C LEU A 56 -1.28 -10.59 4.45
N GLU A 57 -0.93 -9.46 5.06
CA GLU A 57 -1.38 -8.17 4.59
C GLU A 57 -0.54 -7.70 3.41
N ASN A 58 -1.17 -6.87 2.55
CA ASN A 58 -0.36 -6.08 1.64
C ASN A 58 0.42 -5.08 2.49
N LYS A 59 1.72 -4.92 2.21
CA LYS A 59 2.39 -3.68 2.62
C LYS A 59 1.53 -2.55 2.10
N VAL A 60 1.20 -1.59 2.96
CA VAL A 60 0.59 -0.34 2.51
C VAL A 60 1.49 0.14 1.38
N ARG A 61 0.97 0.18 0.16
CA ARG A 61 1.69 0.82 -0.94
C ARG A 61 1.68 2.29 -0.56
N GLY A 62 2.71 2.71 0.19
CA GLY A 62 3.00 4.12 0.34
C GLY A 62 3.06 4.67 -1.08
N ARG A 63 2.23 5.66 -1.37
CA ARG A 63 2.56 6.56 -2.48
C ARG A 63 3.98 6.99 -2.20
N LEU A 64 4.85 6.81 -3.19
CA LEU A 64 6.25 7.17 -3.16
C LEU A 64 6.41 8.39 -2.24
N GLY A 65 7.09 8.19 -1.11
CA GLY A 65 7.19 9.19 -0.06
C GLY A 65 7.53 10.50 -0.73
N PHE A 66 6.62 11.46 -0.62
CA PHE A 66 6.88 12.74 -1.23
C PHE A 66 8.19 13.29 -0.66
N VAL A 67 9.00 13.91 -1.50
CA VAL A 67 10.32 14.45 -1.12
C VAL A 67 10.22 15.52 -0.01
N LEU A 68 9.01 15.98 0.30
CA LEU A 68 8.70 17.04 1.25
C LEU A 68 8.06 16.47 2.54
N ASP A 69 8.58 16.85 3.71
CA ASP A 69 7.91 16.57 4.99
C ASP A 69 6.62 17.41 5.11
N ASN A 70 5.50 16.75 5.39
CA ASN A 70 4.22 17.41 5.62
C ASN A 70 4.26 18.35 6.81
N ASN A 71 5.05 18.03 7.85
CA ASN A 71 5.13 18.84 9.07
C ASN A 71 5.84 20.17 8.79
N GLU A 72 6.89 20.16 7.95
CA GLU A 72 7.62 21.36 7.56
C GLU A 72 6.74 22.28 6.71
N LEU A 73 6.02 21.73 5.72
CA LEU A 73 5.09 22.52 4.91
C LEU A 73 3.95 23.08 5.76
N GLN A 74 3.42 22.30 6.71
CA GLN A 74 2.36 22.75 7.60
C GLN A 74 2.82 23.94 8.46
N LYS A 75 4.00 23.86 9.09
CA LYS A 75 4.57 24.97 9.85
C LYS A 75 4.76 26.23 9.00
N ALA A 76 5.20 26.07 7.75
CA ALA A 76 5.41 27.20 6.85
C ALA A 76 4.09 27.86 6.42
N VAL A 77 3.03 27.07 6.25
CA VAL A 77 1.66 27.56 5.97
C VAL A 77 1.06 28.26 7.20
N GLU A 78 1.26 27.71 8.41
CA GLU A 78 0.80 28.32 9.66
C GLU A 78 1.51 29.65 9.95
N ALA A 79 2.81 29.72 9.68
CA ALA A 79 3.61 30.93 9.86
C ALA A 79 3.18 32.04 8.88
N ASN A 80 2.87 31.71 7.63
CA ASN A 80 2.46 32.66 6.61
C ASN A 80 1.32 32.08 5.73
N PRO A 81 0.05 32.27 6.10
CA PRO A 81 -1.10 31.68 5.39
C PRO A 81 -1.33 32.29 3.99
N CYS A 82 -0.76 33.45 3.70
CA CYS A 82 -0.89 34.13 2.41
C CYS A 82 0.13 33.65 1.35
N THR A 83 1.05 32.75 1.71
CA THR A 83 2.10 32.26 0.82
C THR A 83 1.50 31.41 -0.31
N THR A 84 1.90 31.69 -1.54
CA THR A 84 1.38 31.00 -2.72
C THR A 84 2.11 29.67 -2.96
N VAL A 85 1.45 28.75 -3.68
CA VAL A 85 2.07 27.48 -4.14
C VAL A 85 3.34 27.72 -4.95
N ARG A 86 3.42 28.85 -5.66
CA ARG A 86 4.59 29.22 -6.46
C ARG A 86 5.78 29.57 -5.56
N GLU A 87 5.57 30.39 -4.54
CA GLU A 87 6.62 30.77 -3.58
C GLU A 87 7.13 29.55 -2.81
N PHE A 88 6.24 28.65 -2.39
CA PHE A 88 6.67 27.37 -1.80
C PHE A 88 7.49 26.51 -2.77
N SER A 89 7.16 26.56 -4.07
CA SER A 89 7.87 25.79 -5.10
C SER A 89 9.28 26.29 -5.30
N GLU A 90 9.44 27.61 -5.29
CA GLU A 90 10.73 28.27 -5.41
C GLU A 90 11.56 28.09 -4.13
N ALA A 91 10.95 28.22 -2.94
CA ALA A 91 11.65 28.08 -1.66
C ALA A 91 12.09 26.64 -1.35
N LEU A 92 11.26 25.65 -1.67
CA LEU A 92 11.50 24.24 -1.36
C LEU A 92 12.17 23.49 -2.52
N ASN A 93 12.35 24.15 -3.67
CA ASN A 93 12.83 23.55 -4.91
C ASN A 93 12.06 22.26 -5.29
N VAL A 94 10.75 22.29 -5.05
CA VAL A 94 9.81 21.17 -5.28
C VAL A 94 8.77 21.62 -6.29
N SER A 95 8.30 20.71 -7.15
CA SER A 95 7.31 21.07 -8.17
C SER A 95 6.00 21.62 -7.55
N LYS A 96 5.39 22.59 -8.23
CA LYS A 96 4.10 23.18 -7.82
C LYS A 96 3.00 22.13 -7.63
N SER A 97 2.99 21.07 -8.44
CA SER A 97 2.00 19.99 -8.35
C SER A 97 2.20 19.15 -7.10
N THR A 98 3.45 18.89 -6.70
CA THR A 98 3.77 18.23 -5.44
C THR A 98 3.25 19.06 -4.26
N ILE A 99 3.59 20.35 -4.19
CA ILE A 99 3.14 21.24 -3.10
C ILE A 99 1.61 21.33 -3.02
N TYR A 100 0.94 21.48 -4.16
CA TYR A 100 -0.52 21.51 -4.20
C TYR A 100 -1.14 20.23 -3.63
N ASN A 101 -0.59 19.06 -4.02
CA ASN A 101 -1.06 17.77 -3.50
C ASN A 101 -0.82 17.64 -1.99
N HIS A 102 0.30 18.15 -1.48
CA HIS A 102 0.58 18.17 -0.04
C HIS A 102 -0.38 19.06 0.74
N LEU A 103 -0.60 20.30 0.30
CA LEU A 103 -1.56 21.20 0.95
C LEU A 103 -2.98 20.59 0.99
N LYS A 104 -3.35 19.85 -0.06
CA LYS A 104 -4.63 19.13 -0.09
C LYS A 104 -4.69 17.98 0.92
N MET A 105 -3.57 17.30 1.18
CA MET A 105 -3.48 16.25 2.19
C MET A 105 -3.56 16.84 3.61
N ILE A 106 -2.83 17.92 3.90
CA ILE A 106 -2.86 18.62 5.20
C ILE A 106 -4.29 19.09 5.55
N LYS A 107 -4.96 19.76 4.60
CA LYS A 107 -6.37 20.17 4.80
C LYS A 107 -7.33 18.98 4.99
N LYS A 108 -7.00 17.81 4.46
CA LYS A 108 -7.82 16.60 4.64
C LYS A 108 -7.60 15.98 6.01
N THR A 109 -6.36 15.97 6.52
CA THR A 109 -6.04 15.47 7.85
C THR A 109 -6.65 16.33 8.95
N GLU A 110 -6.68 17.66 8.79
CA GLU A 110 -7.38 18.56 9.73
C GLU A 110 -8.89 18.29 9.80
N LYS A 111 -9.53 18.01 8.66
CA LYS A 111 -10.97 17.70 8.59
C LYS A 111 -11.35 16.36 9.20
N LEU A 112 -10.41 15.41 9.28
CA LEU A 112 -10.67 14.08 9.84
C LEU A 112 -10.44 14.03 11.36
N ASN A 113 -9.73 15.01 11.92
CA ASN A 113 -9.43 15.12 13.34
C ASN A 113 -10.46 15.97 14.12
N LYS A 114 -11.61 16.27 13.50
CA LYS A 114 -12.71 17.07 14.04
C LYS A 114 -14.00 16.28 14.03
#